data_AF-A0A081N1J5-F1
#
_entry.id   AF-A0A081N1J5-F1
#
_cell.length_a   1.000
_cell.length_b   1.000
_cell.length_c   1.000
_cell.angle_alpha   90.00
_cell.angle_beta   90.00
_cell.angle_gamma   90.00
#
_symmetry.space_group_name_H-M   'P 1'
#
loop_
_entity.id
_entity.type
_entity.pdbx_description
1 polymer ?
#
loop_
_entity_poly.entity_id
_entity_poly.type
_entity_poly.pdbx_seq_one_letter_code
_entity_poly.pdbx_strand_id
1 'polypeptide(L)'
;MPDTQWNQLTELLHKQSNAGDLEKLLMILLAPEERDSVASRLSVLKALLAGQQSQRQLAAELGVSIATITRGSNNLKSLDAADKEFLIKQFGMSK
;
A
#
# COMPACT_ATOMS: atom_id res chain seq x y z
N MET A 1 9.28 -14.72 -17.06
CA MET A 1 8.01 -14.15 -17.54
C MET A 1 7.35 -13.52 -16.33
N PRO A 2 6.94 -12.24 -16.35
CA PRO A 2 6.08 -11.73 -15.26
C PRO A 2 4.87 -12.66 -15.14
N ASP A 3 4.51 -13.03 -13.91
CA ASP A 3 3.51 -14.06 -13.64
C ASP A 3 2.21 -13.74 -14.39
N THR A 4 1.79 -14.64 -15.28
CA THR A 4 0.67 -14.41 -16.20
C THR A 4 -0.63 -14.08 -15.47
N GLN A 5 -0.82 -14.62 -14.27
CA GLN A 5 -1.95 -14.35 -13.38
C GLN A 5 -1.91 -12.93 -12.81
N TRP A 6 -0.72 -12.42 -12.48
CA TRP A 6 -0.56 -11.05 -12.01
C TRP A 6 -0.93 -10.04 -13.11
N ASN A 7 -0.48 -10.30 -14.35
CA ASN A 7 -0.85 -9.46 -15.49
C ASN A 7 -2.38 -9.45 -15.71
N GLN A 8 -3.02 -10.62 -15.65
CA GLN A 8 -4.49 -10.72 -15.74
C GLN A 8 -5.20 -9.91 -14.65
N LEU A 9 -4.71 -9.98 -13.41
CA LEU A 9 -5.25 -9.17 -12.31
C LEU A 9 -5.11 -7.67 -12.62
N THR A 10 -3.92 -7.22 -13.04
CA THR A 10 -3.70 -5.81 -13.34
C THR A 10 -4.57 -5.31 -14.49
N GLU A 11 -4.75 -6.10 -15.55
CA GLU A 11 -5.65 -5.78 -16.66
C GLU A 11 -7.11 -5.70 -16.20
N LEU A 12 -7.53 -6.60 -15.30
CA LEU A 12 -8.89 -6.59 -14.77
C LEU A 12 -9.15 -5.33 -13.92
N LEU A 13 -8.19 -4.93 -13.09
CA LEU A 13 -8.26 -3.69 -12.31
C LEU A 13 -8.28 -2.45 -13.21
N HIS A 14 -7.46 -2.45 -14.27
CA HIS A 14 -7.34 -1.32 -15.20
C HIS A 14 -8.60 -1.11 -16.07
N LYS A 15 -9.40 -2.15 -16.29
CA LYS A 15 -10.68 -2.06 -17.03
C LYS A 15 -11.80 -1.32 -16.29
N GLN A 16 -11.65 -1.08 -14.99
CA GLN A 16 -12.69 -0.42 -14.20
C GLN A 16 -12.72 1.08 -14.50
N SER A 17 -13.89 1.59 -14.89
CA SER A 17 -14.04 2.97 -15.38
C SER A 17 -14.38 3.98 -14.28
N ASN A 18 -14.74 3.51 -13.09
CA ASN A 18 -15.07 4.36 -11.94
C ASN A 18 -14.69 3.68 -10.61
N ALA A 19 -14.66 4.47 -9.55
CA ALA A 19 -14.27 4.01 -8.22
C ALA A 19 -15.23 2.95 -7.64
N GLY A 20 -16.53 3.05 -7.91
CA GLY A 20 -17.54 2.12 -7.39
C GLY A 20 -17.39 0.71 -7.96
N ASP A 21 -17.15 0.60 -9.27
CA ASP A 21 -16.91 -0.70 -9.92
C ASP A 21 -15.59 -1.32 -9.46
N LEU A 22 -14.55 -0.51 -9.27
CA LEU A 22 -13.28 -0.97 -8.71
C LEU A 22 -13.42 -1.47 -7.27
N GLU A 23 -14.14 -0.71 -6.42
CA GLU A 23 -14.41 -1.12 -5.05
C GLU A 23 -15.18 -2.44 -4.99
N LYS A 24 -16.26 -2.55 -5.78
CA LYS A 24 -17.04 -3.79 -5.89
C LYS A 24 -16.19 -4.97 -6.34
N LEU A 25 -15.32 -4.78 -7.34
CA LEU A 25 -14.40 -5.81 -7.79
C LEU A 25 -13.45 -6.28 -6.68
N LEU A 26 -12.84 -5.34 -5.96
CA LEU A 26 -11.93 -5.67 -4.85
C LEU A 26 -12.66 -6.36 -3.69
N MET A 27 -13.91 -6.00 -3.41
CA MET A 27 -14.74 -6.67 -2.41
C MET A 27 -15.10 -8.12 -2.77
N ILE A 28 -15.22 -8.43 -4.06
CA ILE A 28 -15.48 -9.79 -4.55
C ILE A 28 -14.18 -10.61 -4.56
N LEU A 29 -13.06 -9.99 -4.94
CA LEU A 29 -11.78 -10.68 -5.10
C LEU A 29 -11.10 -10.99 -3.77
N LEU A 30 -11.19 -10.10 -2.79
CA LEU A 30 -10.45 -10.17 -1.53
C LEU A 30 -11.36 -10.55 -0.36
N ALA A 31 -10.86 -11.44 0.49
CA ALA A 31 -11.52 -11.73 1.76
C ALA A 31 -11.51 -10.49 2.69
N PRO A 32 -12.44 -10.36 3.65
CA PRO A 32 -12.47 -9.26 4.61
C PRO A 32 -11.10 -8.99 5.27
N GLU A 33 -10.43 -10.03 5.76
CA GLU A 33 -9.13 -9.95 6.41
C GLU A 33 -8.01 -9.49 5.48
N GLU A 34 -8.09 -9.83 4.19
CA GLU A 34 -7.12 -9.39 3.19
C GLU A 34 -7.29 -7.90 2.88
N ARG A 35 -8.54 -7.42 2.85
CA ARG A 35 -8.83 -5.99 2.67
C ARG A 35 -8.28 -5.17 3.83
N ASP A 36 -8.49 -5.63 5.06
CA ASP A 36 -7.93 -4.98 6.25
C ASP A 36 -6.39 -4.98 6.22
N SER A 37 -5.79 -6.10 5.80
CA SER A 37 -4.33 -6.22 5.64
C SER A 37 -3.78 -5.26 4.58
N VAL A 38 -4.44 -5.14 3.43
CA VAL A 38 -4.05 -4.21 2.36
C VAL A 38 -4.19 -2.74 2.81
N ALA A 39 -5.32 -2.39 3.44
CA ALA A 39 -5.55 -1.05 3.98
C ALA A 39 -4.54 -0.66 5.07
N SER A 40 -4.21 -1.60 5.96
CA SER A 40 -3.19 -1.43 6.98
C SER A 40 -1.80 -1.20 6.36
N ARG A 41 -1.41 -2.01 5.36
CA ARG A 41 -0.14 -1.83 4.64
C ARG A 41 -0.05 -0.48 3.95
N LEU A 42 -1.14 -0.02 3.33
CA LEU A 42 -1.20 1.31 2.71
C LEU A 42 -0.96 2.42 3.75
N SER A 43 -1.58 2.30 4.93
CA SER A 43 -1.44 3.27 6.02
C SER A 43 -0.01 3.31 6.57
N VAL A 44 0.59 2.13 6.79
CA VAL A 44 1.99 2.00 7.21
C VAL A 44 2.93 2.63 6.18
N LEU A 45 2.73 2.36 4.89
CA LEU A 45 3.58 2.90 3.82
C LEU A 45 3.51 4.43 3.78
N LYS A 46 2.30 5.00 3.84
CA LYS A 46 2.08 6.45 3.88
C LYS A 46 2.77 7.10 5.08
N ALA A 47 2.61 6.53 6.27
CA ALA A 47 3.17 7.10 7.48
C ALA A 47 4.70 7.01 7.52
N LEU A 48 5.27 5.91 7.01
CA LEU A 48 6.72 5.76 6.84
C LEU A 48 7.30 6.74 5.83
N LEU A 49 6.58 7.03 4.72
CA LEU A 49 6.99 8.03 3.73
C LEU A 49 6.96 9.46 4.31
N ALA A 50 5.97 9.78 5.15
CA ALA A 50 5.90 11.07 5.81
C ALA A 50 7.09 11.33 6.75
N GLY A 51 7.62 10.29 7.40
CA GLY A 51 8.87 10.36 8.17
C GLY A 51 8.80 11.20 9.45
N GLN A 52 7.61 11.55 9.92
CA GLN A 52 7.41 12.49 11.04
C GLN A 52 7.46 11.80 12.43
N GLN A 53 7.25 10.48 12.48
CA GLN A 53 7.05 9.74 13.73
C GLN A 53 8.00 8.56 13.83
N SER A 54 8.32 8.17 15.07
CA SER A 54 9.10 6.96 15.32
C SER A 54 8.31 5.69 14.97
N GLN A 55 9.00 4.60 14.64
CA GLN A 55 8.36 3.32 14.32
C GLN A 55 7.44 2.82 15.45
N ARG A 56 7.79 3.11 16.71
CA ARG A 56 7.01 2.72 17.88
C ARG A 56 5.71 3.53 17.99
N GLN A 57 5.73 4.82 17.68
CA GLN A 57 4.53 5.66 17.64
C GLN A 57 3.60 5.21 16.52
N LEU A 58 4.15 4.97 15.32
CA LEU A 58 3.38 4.45 14.19
C LEU A 58 2.71 3.11 14.49
N ALA A 59 3.43 2.20 15.15
CA ALA A 59 2.88 0.91 15.56
C ALA A 59 1.67 1.08 16.50
N ALA A 60 1.76 1.99 17.48
CA ALA A 60 0.69 2.25 18.42
C ALA A 60 -0.53 2.92 17.75
N GLU A 61 -0.30 3.92 16.91
CA GLU A 61 -1.37 4.68 16.24
C GLU A 61 -2.11 3.85 15.18
N LEU A 62 -1.38 3.03 14.42
CA LEU A 62 -1.96 2.19 13.38
C LEU A 62 -2.47 0.84 13.93
N GLY A 63 -2.28 0.56 15.22
CA GLY A 63 -2.71 -0.69 15.85
C GLY A 63 -1.98 -1.93 15.29
N VAL A 64 -0.75 -1.78 14.80
CA VAL A 64 0.03 -2.88 14.21
C VAL A 64 1.28 -3.19 15.03
N SER A 65 1.81 -4.40 14.87
CA SER A 65 3.08 -4.77 15.51
C SER A 65 4.24 -3.90 15.02
N ILE A 66 5.22 -3.64 15.90
CA ILE A 66 6.48 -2.97 15.51
C ILE A 66 7.16 -3.74 14.37
N ALA A 67 7.11 -5.08 14.37
CA ALA A 67 7.66 -5.90 13.30
C ALA A 67 7.04 -5.62 11.92
N THR A 68 5.74 -5.29 11.87
CA THR A 68 5.06 -4.87 10.64
C THR A 68 5.64 -3.54 10.14
N ILE A 69 5.84 -2.56 11.02
CA ILE A 69 6.45 -1.28 10.69
C ILE A 69 7.90 -1.47 10.22
N THR A 70 8.70 -2.28 10.91
CA THR A 70 10.10 -2.55 10.54
C THR A 70 10.20 -3.18 9.15
N ARG A 71 9.35 -4.17 8.83
CA ARG A 71 9.28 -4.75 7.48
C ARG A 71 8.89 -3.70 6.43
N GLY A 72 7.90 -2.87 6.71
CA GLY A 72 7.51 -1.76 5.83
C GLY A 72 8.66 -0.78 5.60
N SER A 73 9.39 -0.41 6.65
CA SER A 73 10.52 0.51 6.58
C SER A 73 11.66 -0.06 5.75
N ASN A 74 11.96 -1.36 5.88
CA ASN A 74 12.98 -2.02 5.07
C ASN A 74 12.59 -2.07 3.59
N ASN A 75 11.33 -2.40 3.28
CA ASN A 75 10.82 -2.35 1.90
C ASN A 75 10.93 -0.93 1.31
N LEU A 76 10.56 0.09 2.08
CA LEU A 76 10.68 1.48 1.63
C LEU A 76 12.15 1.88 1.40
N LYS A 77 13.07 1.41 2.24
CA LYS A 77 14.52 1.66 2.06
C LYS A 77 15.07 0.99 0.80
N SER A 78 14.57 -0.18 0.43
CA SER A 78 14.98 -0.87 -0.81
C SER A 78 14.43 -0.26 -2.10
N LEU A 79 13.40 0.60 -2.02
CA LEU A 79 12.94 1.33 -3.19
C LEU A 79 13.98 2.34 -3.67
N ASP A 80 14.11 2.46 -4.98
CA ASP A 80 14.94 3.49 -5.59
C ASP A 80 14.30 4.89 -5.45
N ALA A 81 15.00 5.90 -5.95
CA ALA A 81 14.51 7.27 -5.88
C ALA A 81 13.25 7.49 -6.75
N ALA A 82 13.16 6.82 -7.89
CA ALA A 82 12.05 6.98 -8.84
C ALA A 82 10.74 6.42 -8.28
N ASP A 83 10.79 5.24 -7.68
CA ASP A 83 9.63 4.61 -7.03
C ASP A 83 9.14 5.44 -5.83
N LYS A 84 10.06 6.00 -5.04
CA LYS A 84 9.71 6.89 -3.93
C LYS A 84 9.04 8.16 -4.42
N GLU A 85 9.57 8.78 -5.48
CA GLU A 85 9.00 9.99 -6.08
C GLU A 85 7.61 9.70 -6.67
N PHE A 86 7.45 8.56 -7.34
CA PHE A 86 6.15 8.09 -7.82
C PHE A 86 5.15 7.99 -6.65
N LEU A 87 5.50 7.33 -5.56
CA LEU A 87 4.63 7.19 -4.39
C LEU A 87 4.27 8.53 -3.75
N ILE A 88 5.25 9.42 -3.60
CA ILE A 88 5.04 10.78 -3.06
C ILE A 88 4.00 11.53 -3.91
N LYS A 89 4.15 11.48 -5.24
CA LYS A 89 3.21 12.09 -6.17
C LYS A 89 1.81 11.48 -6.07
N GLN A 90 1.70 10.15 -6.00
CA GLN A 90 0.40 9.47 -5.88
C GLN A 90 -0.32 9.81 -4.57
N PHE A 91 0.43 9.98 -3.48
CA PHE A 91 -0.14 10.34 -2.19
C PHE A 91 -0.38 11.83 -1.98
N GLY A 92 -0.02 12.68 -2.95
CA GLY A 92 -0.14 14.14 -2.81
C GLY A 92 0.72 14.71 -1.68
N MET A 93 1.79 14.00 -1.30
CA MET A 93 2.69 14.41 -0.22
C MET A 93 3.73 15.40 -0.76
N SER A 94 3.32 16.62 -1.11
CA SER A 94 4.30 17.66 -1.45
C SER A 94 5.19 17.97 -0.24
N LYS A 95 6.51 17.99 -0.50
CA LYS A 95 7.54 18.37 0.47
C LYS A 95 7.53 19.87 0.74
#